data_AF-A0A8X6IQX8-F1
#
_entry.id   AF-A0A8X6IQX8-F1
#
_cell.length_a   1.000
_cell.length_b   1.000
_cell.length_c   1.000
_cell.angle_alpha   90.00
_cell.angle_beta   90.00
_cell.angle_gamma   90.00
#
_symmetry.space_group_name_H-M   'P 1'
#
loop_
_entity.id
_entity.type
_entity.pdbx_description
1 polymer ?
#
loop_
_entity_poly.entity_id
_entity_poly.type
_entity_poly.pdbx_seq_one_letter_code
_entity_poly.pdbx_strand_id
1 'polypeptide(L)'
;MKRIPEEVMEMGRQRFSLMKVALEKMPLGLDEAKARKFIFDFGFEALPPELKKYIRVDENCYMIPLRPTEDGRWKFKSNLDVIEKASNSSPEIMKEPTGLYQGLALFIYGLKSPFRVGQDEPLIKQFFPNAEFVAVENATHTVHEDCPEVFTETLVNFLLKE
;
A
#
# COMPACT_ATOMS: atom_id res chain seq x y z
N MET A 1 17.47 10.29 10.46
CA MET A 1 16.52 9.15 10.32
C MET A 1 16.39 8.85 8.84
N LYS A 2 16.73 7.63 8.37
CA LYS A 2 16.54 7.30 6.94
C LYS A 2 15.04 7.16 6.71
N ARG A 3 14.44 8.21 6.14
CA ARG A 3 13.12 8.18 5.49
C ARG A 3 13.12 6.98 4.52
N ILE A 4 11.92 6.47 4.18
CA ILE A 4 11.77 5.50 3.08
C ILE A 4 12.69 5.95 1.94
N PRO A 5 13.56 5.09 1.41
CA PRO A 5 14.50 5.50 0.36
C PRO A 5 13.73 6.23 -0.74
N GLU A 6 14.24 7.38 -1.20
CA GLU A 6 13.56 8.19 -2.22
C GLU A 6 13.23 7.36 -3.46
N GLU A 7 14.08 6.38 -3.77
CA GLU A 7 13.91 5.37 -4.83
C GLU A 7 12.62 4.54 -4.66
N VAL A 8 12.28 4.15 -3.42
CA VAL A 8 11.04 3.39 -3.11
C VAL A 8 9.82 4.30 -3.24
N MET A 9 9.93 5.57 -2.85
CA MET A 9 8.85 6.55 -3.04
C MET A 9 8.63 6.88 -4.52
N GLU A 10 9.71 7.06 -5.28
CA GLU A 10 9.67 7.28 -6.73
C GLU A 10 9.07 6.09 -7.48
N MET A 11 9.45 4.86 -7.10
CA MET A 11 8.79 3.65 -7.59
C MET A 11 7.29 3.66 -7.30
N GLY A 12 6.89 4.06 -6.08
CA GLY A 12 5.49 4.22 -5.71
C GLY A 12 4.73 5.21 -6.59
N ARG A 13 5.39 6.29 -7.04
CA ARG A 13 4.83 7.29 -7.97
C ARG A 13 4.69 6.74 -9.38
N GLN A 14 5.71 6.05 -9.89
CA GLN A 14 5.75 5.54 -11.27
C GLN A 14 4.90 4.27 -11.48
N ARG A 15 4.51 3.56 -10.41
CA ARG A 15 3.77 2.29 -10.52
C ARG A 15 2.48 2.41 -11.33
N PHE A 16 1.76 3.53 -11.21
CA PHE A 16 0.48 3.72 -11.90
C PHE A 16 0.67 3.95 -13.40
N SER A 17 1.73 4.68 -13.77
CA SER A 17 2.15 4.82 -15.18
C SER A 17 2.51 3.46 -15.77
N LEU A 18 3.28 2.63 -15.05
CA LEU A 18 3.62 1.28 -15.47
C LEU A 18 2.39 0.39 -15.63
N MET A 19 1.41 0.47 -14.73
CA MET A 19 0.15 -0.27 -14.84
C MET A 19 -0.66 0.12 -16.08
N LYS A 20 -0.65 1.40 -16.47
CA LYS A 20 -1.31 1.87 -17.71
C LYS A 20 -0.61 1.31 -18.95
N VAL A 21 0.70 1.37 -19.01
CA VAL A 21 1.50 0.77 -20.09
C VAL A 21 1.27 -0.74 -20.18
N ALA A 22 1.16 -1.42 -19.03
CA ALA A 22 0.86 -2.84 -18.97
C ALA A 22 -0.52 -3.16 -19.59
N LEU A 23 -1.55 -2.36 -19.33
CA LEU A 23 -2.86 -2.54 -19.97
C LEU A 23 -2.81 -2.38 -21.50
N GLU A 24 -2.04 -1.41 -22.00
CA GLU A 24 -1.90 -1.18 -23.44
C GLU A 24 -1.17 -2.34 -24.13
N LYS A 25 -0.16 -2.92 -23.47
CA LYS A 25 0.64 -4.04 -23.97
C LYS A 25 0.03 -5.41 -23.72
N MET A 26 -1.06 -5.49 -22.95
CA MET A 26 -1.69 -6.75 -22.60
C MET A 26 -2.27 -7.45 -23.85
N PRO A 27 -1.98 -8.74 -24.06
CA PRO A 27 -2.62 -9.54 -25.10
C PRO A 27 -4.15 -9.60 -24.91
N LEU A 28 -4.88 -9.65 -26.03
CA LEU A 28 -6.33 -9.86 -26.02
C LEU A 28 -6.66 -11.31 -25.63
N GLY A 29 -7.86 -11.51 -25.04
CA GLY A 29 -8.40 -12.84 -24.76
C GLY A 29 -7.82 -13.52 -23.52
N LEU A 30 -7.06 -12.81 -22.68
CA LEU A 30 -6.65 -13.31 -21.38
C LEU A 30 -7.86 -13.39 -20.44
N ASP A 31 -7.95 -14.50 -19.70
CA ASP A 31 -8.83 -14.60 -18.53
C ASP A 31 -8.33 -13.69 -17.39
N GLU A 32 -9.16 -13.52 -16.35
CA GLU A 32 -8.88 -12.58 -15.26
C GLU A 32 -7.58 -12.90 -14.52
N ALA A 33 -7.32 -14.18 -14.27
CA ALA A 33 -6.13 -14.61 -13.55
C ALA A 33 -4.86 -14.29 -14.34
N LYS A 34 -4.85 -14.59 -15.66
CA LYS A 34 -3.74 -14.27 -16.55
C LYS A 34 -3.56 -12.77 -16.73
N ALA A 35 -4.65 -11.99 -16.80
CA ALA A 35 -4.59 -10.54 -16.89
C ALA A 35 -3.96 -9.91 -15.63
N ARG A 36 -4.39 -10.34 -14.44
CA ARG A 36 -3.78 -9.90 -13.17
C ARG A 36 -2.31 -10.30 -13.08
N LYS A 37 -1.98 -11.53 -13.46
CA LYS A 37 -0.58 -11.99 -13.51
C LYS A 37 0.26 -11.13 -14.46
N PHE A 38 -0.26 -10.84 -15.65
CA PHE A 38 0.43 -10.00 -16.65
C PHE A 38 0.76 -8.61 -16.10
N ILE A 39 -0.20 -7.93 -15.47
CA ILE A 39 0.05 -6.60 -14.87
C ILE A 39 1.13 -6.69 -13.78
N PHE A 40 1.05 -7.69 -12.90
CA PHE A 40 2.03 -7.89 -11.84
C PHE A 40 3.43 -8.14 -12.41
N ASP A 41 3.57 -9.12 -13.30
CA ASP A 41 4.84 -9.49 -13.92
C ASP A 41 5.46 -8.30 -14.66
N PHE A 42 4.65 -7.58 -15.45
CA PHE A 42 5.09 -6.40 -16.19
C PHE A 42 5.67 -5.33 -15.26
N GLY A 43 4.98 -5.04 -14.16
CA GLY A 43 5.46 -4.09 -13.15
C GLY A 43 6.71 -4.59 -12.44
N PHE A 44 6.74 -5.86 -12.03
CA PHE A 44 7.83 -6.47 -11.28
C PHE A 44 9.12 -6.59 -12.11
N GLU A 45 9.01 -6.89 -13.40
CA GLU A 45 10.15 -6.95 -14.33
C GLU A 45 10.77 -5.58 -14.57
N ALA A 46 9.97 -4.52 -14.59
CA ALA A 46 10.42 -3.14 -14.74
C ALA A 46 11.19 -2.62 -13.50
N LEU A 47 11.16 -3.33 -12.36
CA LEU A 47 11.83 -2.88 -11.14
C LEU A 47 13.35 -3.15 -11.18
N PRO A 48 14.16 -2.19 -10.70
CA PRO A 48 15.57 -2.45 -10.38
C PRO A 48 15.74 -3.65 -9.42
N PRO A 49 16.74 -4.53 -9.63
CA PRO A 49 16.93 -5.74 -8.83
C PRO A 49 16.97 -5.50 -7.31
N GLU A 50 17.59 -4.40 -6.88
CA GLU A 50 17.72 -3.99 -5.49
C GLU A 50 16.40 -3.63 -4.82
N LEU A 51 15.38 -3.25 -5.62
CA LEU A 51 14.05 -2.90 -5.13
C LEU A 51 13.11 -4.10 -5.06
N LYS A 52 13.37 -5.18 -5.81
CA LYS A 52 12.52 -6.38 -5.84
C LYS A 52 12.36 -7.03 -4.46
N LYS A 53 13.36 -6.89 -3.58
CA LYS A 53 13.31 -7.40 -2.20
C LYS A 53 12.23 -6.75 -1.31
N TYR A 54 11.72 -5.59 -1.71
CA TYR A 54 10.63 -4.90 -1.01
C TYR A 54 9.25 -5.32 -1.52
N ILE A 55 9.19 -6.06 -2.62
CA ILE A 55 7.94 -6.57 -3.17
C ILE A 55 7.72 -7.98 -2.62
N ARG A 56 6.62 -8.14 -1.89
CA ARG A 56 6.09 -9.45 -1.52
C ARG A 56 5.70 -10.17 -2.82
N VAL A 57 6.12 -11.42 -2.98
CA VAL A 57 5.76 -12.29 -4.11
C VAL A 57 5.16 -13.58 -3.56
N ASP A 58 3.84 -13.60 -3.46
CA ASP A 58 3.03 -14.74 -3.03
C ASP A 58 1.69 -14.78 -3.80
N GLU A 59 0.77 -15.61 -3.34
CA GLU A 59 -0.56 -15.79 -3.95
C GLU A 59 -1.41 -14.50 -3.97
N ASN A 60 -1.18 -13.55 -3.06
CA ASN A 60 -1.95 -12.32 -2.94
C ASN A 60 -1.46 -11.20 -3.86
N CYS A 61 -0.30 -11.36 -4.49
CA CYS A 61 0.27 -10.36 -5.41
C CYS A 61 -0.59 -10.05 -6.63
N TYR A 62 -1.58 -10.91 -6.90
CA TYR A 62 -2.52 -10.78 -8.01
C TYR A 62 -3.84 -10.12 -7.60
N MET A 63 -3.93 -9.50 -6.42
CA MET A 63 -5.08 -8.71 -5.98
C MET A 63 -5.17 -7.35 -6.70
N ILE A 64 -5.14 -7.40 -8.03
CA ILE A 64 -5.21 -6.25 -8.92
C ILE A 64 -6.66 -6.09 -9.36
N PRO A 65 -7.33 -4.97 -9.00
CA PRO A 65 -8.75 -4.82 -9.24
C PRO A 65 -9.02 -4.49 -10.72
N LEU A 66 -9.09 -5.52 -11.55
CA LEU A 66 -9.43 -5.43 -12.97
C LEU A 66 -10.90 -5.73 -13.22
N ARG A 67 -11.43 -5.22 -14.32
CA ARG A 67 -12.74 -5.56 -14.88
C ARG A 67 -12.64 -5.69 -16.41
N PRO A 68 -13.40 -6.58 -17.04
CA PRO A 68 -13.41 -6.70 -18.49
C PRO A 68 -14.10 -5.49 -19.15
N THR A 69 -13.79 -5.28 -20.42
CA THR A 69 -14.47 -4.36 -21.34
C THR A 69 -15.20 -5.14 -22.44
N GLU A 70 -16.13 -4.48 -23.13
CA GLU A 70 -16.92 -5.10 -24.21
C GLU A 70 -16.06 -5.54 -25.41
N ASP A 71 -14.92 -4.87 -25.64
CA ASP A 71 -13.97 -5.20 -26.71
C ASP A 71 -12.96 -6.30 -26.31
N GLY A 72 -13.19 -7.00 -25.19
CA GLY A 72 -12.36 -8.12 -24.74
C GLY A 72 -11.03 -7.71 -24.12
N ARG A 73 -10.88 -6.43 -23.72
CA ARG A 73 -9.74 -5.91 -22.95
C ARG A 73 -10.05 -5.91 -21.45
N TRP A 74 -9.05 -5.48 -20.69
CA TRP A 74 -9.15 -5.25 -19.25
C TRP A 74 -8.98 -3.76 -18.95
N LYS A 75 -9.62 -3.31 -17.88
CA LYS A 75 -9.39 -1.98 -17.29
C LYS A 75 -9.37 -2.10 -15.78
N PHE A 76 -8.70 -1.18 -15.10
CA PHE A 76 -8.81 -1.09 -13.65
C PHE A 76 -10.24 -0.69 -13.25
N LYS A 77 -10.69 -1.19 -12.10
CA LYS A 77 -11.92 -0.72 -11.44
C LYS A 77 -11.74 0.73 -10.96
N SER A 78 -10.53 1.09 -10.56
CA SER A 78 -10.14 2.44 -10.15
C SER A 78 -9.79 3.35 -11.32
N ASN A 79 -9.95 4.66 -11.14
CA ASN A 79 -9.54 5.67 -12.12
C ASN A 79 -8.02 5.94 -12.02
N LEU A 80 -7.23 5.24 -12.84
CA LEU A 80 -5.78 5.35 -12.82
C LEU A 80 -5.27 6.74 -13.23
N ASP A 81 -5.96 7.45 -14.12
CA ASP A 81 -5.52 8.78 -14.57
C ASP A 81 -5.56 9.79 -13.41
N VAL A 82 -6.62 9.74 -12.60
CA VAL A 82 -6.75 10.58 -11.41
C VAL A 82 -5.70 10.21 -10.37
N ILE A 83 -5.49 8.92 -10.13
CA ILE A 83 -4.54 8.44 -9.12
C ILE A 83 -3.09 8.76 -9.53
N GLU A 84 -2.72 8.58 -10.80
CA GLU A 84 -1.42 8.92 -11.36
C GLU A 84 -1.16 10.42 -11.24
N LYS A 85 -2.12 11.25 -11.70
CA LYS A 85 -2.01 12.70 -11.60
C LYS A 85 -1.82 13.16 -10.15
N ALA A 86 -2.61 12.62 -9.23
CA ALA A 86 -2.52 12.91 -7.81
C ALA A 86 -1.15 12.49 -7.24
N SER A 87 -0.69 11.27 -7.55
CA SER A 87 0.61 10.76 -7.07
C SER A 87 1.79 11.61 -7.53
N ASN A 88 1.69 12.19 -8.72
CA ASN A 88 2.70 13.11 -9.27
C ASN A 88 2.61 14.53 -8.70
N SER A 89 1.47 14.96 -8.16
CA SER A 89 1.29 16.26 -7.49
C SER A 89 1.69 16.21 -6.00
N SER A 90 2.83 15.57 -5.71
CA SER A 90 3.35 15.27 -4.37
C SER A 90 3.27 16.40 -3.31
N PRO A 91 3.45 17.70 -3.63
CA PRO A 91 3.35 18.77 -2.63
C PRO A 91 1.94 18.99 -2.07
N GLU A 92 0.90 18.64 -2.82
CA GLU A 92 -0.49 18.87 -2.40
C GLU A 92 -1.03 17.76 -1.50
N ILE A 93 -0.48 16.54 -1.62
CA ILE A 93 -0.92 15.34 -0.88
C ILE A 93 -0.20 15.21 0.46
N MET A 94 1.10 15.53 0.51
CA MET A 94 1.91 15.49 1.74
C MET A 94 1.97 16.87 2.40
N LYS A 95 0.80 17.48 2.65
CA LYS A 95 0.75 18.66 3.51
C LYS A 95 1.09 18.26 4.94
N GLU A 96 1.78 19.15 5.63
CA GLU A 96 2.01 18.97 7.06
C GLU A 96 0.66 18.81 7.78
N PRO A 97 0.51 17.78 8.63
CA PRO A 97 -0.73 17.55 9.35
C PRO A 97 -1.07 18.77 10.21
N THR A 98 -2.36 19.12 10.25
CA THR A 98 -2.89 20.19 11.10
C THR A 98 -4.03 19.64 11.96
N GLY A 99 -4.20 20.21 13.15
CA GLY A 99 -5.25 19.82 14.09
C GLY A 99 -4.81 18.80 15.14
N LEU A 100 -5.76 18.46 16.01
CA LEU A 100 -5.58 17.54 17.13
C LEU A 100 -6.80 16.64 17.23
N TYR A 101 -6.59 15.33 17.30
CA TYR A 101 -7.65 14.36 17.56
C TYR A 101 -7.56 13.87 19.01
N GLN A 102 -8.49 14.31 19.84
CA GLN A 102 -8.52 13.97 21.28
C GLN A 102 -9.20 12.63 21.57
N GLY A 103 -9.79 11.95 20.57
CA GLY A 103 -10.36 10.63 20.75
C GLY A 103 -9.28 9.56 20.92
N LEU A 104 -9.71 8.36 21.30
CA LEU A 104 -8.85 7.17 21.29
C LEU A 104 -8.43 6.86 19.86
N ALA A 105 -7.14 6.56 19.66
CA ALA A 105 -6.61 6.16 18.36
C ALA A 105 -5.71 4.93 18.53
N LEU A 106 -5.88 3.92 17.68
CA LEU A 106 -5.07 2.71 17.71
C LEU A 106 -4.14 2.66 16.52
N PHE A 107 -2.84 2.50 16.78
CA PHE A 107 -1.80 2.29 15.78
C PHE A 107 -1.25 0.87 15.90
N ILE A 108 -1.70 -0.02 15.00
CA ILE A 108 -1.16 -1.39 14.88
C ILE A 108 -0.11 -1.39 13.76
N TYR A 109 1.11 -1.82 14.04
CA TYR A 109 2.19 -1.82 13.05
C TYR A 109 3.14 -3.01 13.19
N GLY A 110 3.66 -3.49 12.07
CA GLY A 110 4.62 -4.60 12.04
C GLY A 110 6.06 -4.13 12.23
N LEU A 111 6.86 -4.87 13.00
CA LEU A 111 8.27 -4.54 13.26
C LEU A 111 9.17 -4.72 12.03
N LYS A 112 8.74 -5.51 11.04
CA LYS A 112 9.46 -5.67 9.75
C LYS A 112 9.04 -4.62 8.72
N SER A 113 8.10 -3.72 9.07
CA SER A 113 7.64 -2.64 8.18
C SER A 113 8.75 -1.62 7.91
N PRO A 114 8.93 -1.16 6.65
CA PRO A 114 9.88 -0.09 6.34
C PRO A 114 9.47 1.27 6.93
N PHE A 115 8.23 1.43 7.37
CA PHE A 115 7.68 2.70 7.88
C PHE A 115 8.06 3.01 9.33
N ARG A 116 8.59 2.04 10.10
CA ARG A 116 9.16 2.26 11.46
C ARG A 116 8.28 3.09 12.40
N VAL A 117 6.97 2.87 12.38
CA VAL A 117 5.96 3.66 13.12
C VAL A 117 6.31 3.91 14.59
N GLY A 118 6.91 2.94 15.29
CA GLY A 118 7.34 3.14 16.68
C GLY A 118 8.37 4.27 16.89
N GLN A 119 9.18 4.62 15.89
CA GLN A 119 10.09 5.77 15.95
C GLN A 119 9.35 7.10 15.84
N ASP A 120 8.18 7.09 15.21
CA ASP A 120 7.33 8.27 15.00
C ASP A 120 6.32 8.46 16.12
N GLU A 121 6.27 7.60 17.14
CA GLU A 121 5.36 7.72 18.29
C GLU A 121 5.36 9.14 18.92
N PRO A 122 6.52 9.80 19.17
CA PRO A 122 6.54 11.15 19.70
C PRO A 122 5.88 12.18 18.78
N LEU A 123 6.00 12.02 17.46
CA LEU A 123 5.37 12.88 16.48
C LEU A 123 3.87 12.60 16.40
N ILE A 124 3.48 11.32 16.33
CA ILE A 124 2.08 10.90 16.28
C ILE A 124 1.31 11.41 17.50
N LYS A 125 1.88 11.34 18.71
CA LYS A 125 1.26 11.85 19.93
C LYS A 125 1.05 13.37 19.95
N GLN A 126 1.73 14.14 19.11
CA GLN A 126 1.43 15.57 18.96
C GLN A 126 0.07 15.81 18.30
N PHE A 127 -0.39 14.88 17.46
CA PHE A 127 -1.68 14.94 16.75
C PHE A 127 -2.74 14.04 17.39
N PHE A 128 -2.33 12.95 18.03
CA PHE A 128 -3.17 11.93 18.67
C PHE A 128 -2.70 11.67 20.11
N PRO A 129 -2.97 12.58 21.07
CA PRO A 129 -2.45 12.47 22.44
C PRO A 129 -2.90 11.20 23.15
N ASN A 130 -4.06 10.65 22.80
CA ASN A 130 -4.62 9.43 23.38
C ASN A 130 -4.38 8.20 22.48
N ALA A 131 -3.29 8.21 21.70
CA ALA A 131 -2.93 7.08 20.85
C ALA A 131 -2.36 5.90 21.64
N GLU A 132 -2.86 4.71 21.33
CA GLU A 132 -2.32 3.42 21.74
C GLU A 132 -1.52 2.78 20.59
N PHE A 133 -0.45 2.07 20.93
CA PHE A 133 0.49 1.51 19.98
C PHE A 133 0.64 0.02 20.22
N VAL A 134 0.48 -0.78 19.16
CA VAL A 134 0.67 -2.23 19.19
C VAL A 134 1.65 -2.63 18.09
N ALA A 135 2.85 -3.06 18.52
CA ALA A 135 3.88 -3.57 17.64
C ALA A 135 3.72 -5.08 17.45
N VAL A 136 3.73 -5.54 16.19
CA VAL A 136 3.60 -6.95 15.83
C VAL A 136 4.92 -7.46 15.27
N GLU A 137 5.60 -8.34 16.00
CA GLU A 137 6.99 -8.74 15.73
C GLU A 137 7.18 -9.41 14.37
N ASN A 138 6.24 -10.28 13.98
CA ASN A 138 6.37 -11.05 12.74
C ASN A 138 5.72 -10.42 11.51
N ALA A 139 5.15 -9.21 11.63
CA ALA A 139 4.45 -8.54 10.54
C ALA A 139 5.31 -7.50 9.81
N THR A 140 5.02 -7.34 8.53
CA THR A 140 5.53 -6.31 7.62
C THR A 140 4.60 -5.10 7.61
N HIS A 141 4.39 -4.45 6.45
CA HIS A 141 3.45 -3.34 6.32
C HIS A 141 1.98 -3.80 6.38
N THR A 142 1.68 -5.00 5.86
CA THR A 142 0.31 -5.55 5.81
C THR A 142 0.04 -6.45 7.02
N VAL A 143 -0.02 -5.85 8.22
CA VAL A 143 -0.22 -6.61 9.48
C VAL A 143 -1.46 -7.50 9.46
N HIS A 144 -2.53 -7.05 8.81
CA HIS A 144 -3.78 -7.80 8.66
C HIS A 144 -3.65 -9.03 7.75
N GLU A 145 -2.65 -9.08 6.86
CA GLU A 145 -2.33 -10.26 6.04
C GLU A 145 -1.32 -11.16 6.77
N ASP A 146 -0.32 -10.57 7.41
CA ASP A 146 0.79 -11.32 8.01
C ASP A 146 0.42 -11.96 9.35
N CYS A 147 -0.44 -11.32 10.13
CA CYS A 147 -0.88 -11.75 11.46
C CYS A 147 -2.38 -11.45 11.65
N PRO A 148 -3.28 -12.10 10.87
CA PRO A 148 -4.70 -11.77 10.83
C PRO A 148 -5.39 -11.96 12.18
N GLU A 149 -5.05 -13.00 12.96
CA GLU A 149 -5.66 -13.21 14.28
C GLU A 149 -5.26 -12.10 15.25
N VAL A 150 -3.96 -11.79 15.33
CA VAL A 150 -3.43 -10.73 16.21
C VAL A 150 -4.03 -9.37 15.84
N PHE A 151 -4.10 -9.06 14.54
CA PHE A 151 -4.72 -7.83 14.06
C PHE A 151 -6.19 -7.74 14.48
N THR A 152 -6.96 -8.81 14.24
CA THR A 152 -8.40 -8.85 14.51
C THR A 152 -8.69 -8.75 16.00
N GLU A 153 -7.99 -9.53 16.83
CA GLU A 153 -8.15 -9.50 18.28
C GLU A 153 -7.82 -8.11 18.85
N THR A 154 -6.70 -7.52 18.41
CA THR A 154 -6.28 -6.18 18.84
C THR A 154 -7.34 -5.12 18.45
N LEU A 155 -7.84 -5.19 17.22
CA LEU A 155 -8.87 -4.27 16.72
C LEU A 155 -10.17 -4.42 17.52
N VAL A 156 -10.66 -5.64 17.72
CA VAL A 156 -11.91 -5.90 18.45
C VAL A 156 -11.79 -5.44 19.90
N ASN A 157 -10.68 -5.74 20.57
CA ASN A 157 -10.44 -5.31 21.94
C ASN A 157 -10.43 -3.78 22.08
N PHE A 158 -9.92 -3.07 21.07
CA PHE A 158 -9.96 -1.61 21.05
C PHE A 158 -11.37 -1.07 20.82
N LEU A 159 -12.13 -1.66 19.89
CA LEU A 159 -13.51 -1.24 19.60
C LEU A 159 -14.48 -1.48 20.76
N LEU A 160 -14.17 -2.42 21.65
CA LEU A 160 -14.97 -2.72 22.84
C LEU A 160 -14.61 -1.85 24.05
N LYS A 161 -13.70 -0.88 23.91
CA LYS A 161 -13.41 0.11 24.96
C LYS A 161 -14.54 1.16 25.00
N GLU A 162 -15.11 1.37 26.17
CA GLU A 162 -16.11 2.41 26.45
C GLU A 162 -15.49 3.82 26.49
#